data_AF-A0A7J9GIN6-F1
#
_entry.id   AF-A0A7J9GIN6-F1
#
_cell.length_a   1.000
_cell.length_b   1.000
_cell.length_c   1.000
_cell.angle_alpha   90.00
_cell.angle_beta   90.00
_cell.angle_gamma   90.00
#
_symmetry.space_group_name_H-M   'P 1'
#
loop_
_entity.id
_entity.type
_entity.pdbx_description
1 polymer ?
#
loop_
_entity_poly.entity_id
_entity_poly.type
_entity_poly.pdbx_seq_one_letter_code
_entity_poly.pdbx_strand_id
1 'polypeptide(L)'
;MISSIMADKNLEDNDIEPAPKLIEVVFQNCRGQVDHWVEPYLRITLDRLNRTEKPRLKCLLVQVIANAVYYNAALTLSILNKFSVTTEVFNLWFQLLQQVRKSGLRANFKR
;
A
#
# COMPACT_ATOMS: atom_id res chain seq x y z
N MET A 1 10.67 -12.20 -6.62
CA MET A 1 9.78 -11.84 -7.75
C MET A 1 8.96 -10.59 -7.46
N ILE A 2 8.04 -10.56 -6.47
CA ILE A 2 7.33 -9.31 -6.10
C ILE A 2 8.29 -8.25 -5.55
N SER A 3 9.18 -8.64 -4.63
CA SER A 3 10.15 -7.74 -4.04
C SER A 3 11.13 -7.14 -5.04
N SER A 4 11.48 -7.88 -6.11
CA SER A 4 12.36 -7.36 -7.17
C SER A 4 11.64 -6.31 -8.02
N ILE A 5 10.39 -6.57 -8.44
CA ILE A 5 9.59 -5.62 -9.22
C ILE A 5 9.31 -4.35 -8.42
N MET A 6 9.01 -4.47 -7.13
CA MET A 6 8.70 -3.31 -6.27
C MET A 6 9.95 -2.60 -5.73
N ALA A 7 11.15 -3.18 -5.83
CA ALA A 7 12.40 -2.51 -5.45
C ALA A 7 13.11 -1.82 -6.63
N ASP A 8 12.87 -2.26 -7.86
CA ASP A 8 13.58 -1.79 -9.05
C ASP A 8 13.32 -0.31 -9.34
N LYS A 9 14.35 0.53 -9.33
CA LYS A 9 14.20 1.97 -9.55
C LYS A 9 13.97 2.36 -11.02
N ASN A 10 14.21 1.43 -11.94
CA ASN A 10 14.17 1.68 -13.38
C ASN A 10 12.83 1.28 -14.02
N LEU A 11 12.00 0.52 -13.30
CA LEU A 11 10.67 0.15 -13.78
C LEU A 11 9.72 1.34 -13.71
N GLU A 12 9.00 1.57 -14.81
CA GLU A 12 7.95 2.56 -14.83
C GLU A 12 6.78 2.12 -13.96
N ASP A 13 6.07 3.09 -13.39
CA ASP A 13 4.90 2.84 -12.53
C ASP A 13 3.84 1.91 -13.17
N ASN A 14 3.74 1.85 -14.51
CA ASN A 14 2.80 0.98 -15.21
C ASN A 14 3.16 -0.51 -15.07
N ASP A 15 4.45 -0.83 -15.05
CA ASP A 15 4.96 -2.19 -14.87
C ASP A 15 4.87 -2.65 -13.40
N ILE A 16 4.66 -1.69 -12.49
CA ILE A 16 4.60 -1.91 -11.04
C ILE A 16 3.17 -2.13 -10.55
N GLU A 17 2.14 -1.54 -11.20
CA GLU A 17 0.73 -1.64 -10.78
C GLU A 17 0.22 -3.08 -10.45
N PRO A 18 0.65 -4.15 -11.15
CA PRO A 18 0.22 -5.51 -10.82
C PRO A 18 0.71 -5.99 -9.45
N ALA A 19 1.86 -5.51 -8.97
CA ALA A 19 2.48 -6.00 -7.75
C ALA A 19 1.68 -5.66 -6.47
N PRO A 20 1.23 -4.42 -6.23
CA PRO A 20 0.33 -4.11 -5.10
C PRO A 20 -0.94 -4.95 -5.07
N LYS A 21 -1.56 -5.20 -6.24
CA LYS A 21 -2.76 -6.04 -6.34
C LYS A 21 -2.50 -7.49 -5.96
N LEU A 22 -1.36 -8.03 -6.36
CA LEU A 22 -0.97 -9.40 -5.99
C LEU A 22 -0.72 -9.51 -4.48
N ILE A 23 -0.07 -8.52 -3.87
CA ILE A 23 0.13 -8.47 -2.41
C ILE A 23 -1.21 -8.41 -1.67
N GLU A 24 -2.15 -7.60 -2.14
CA GLU A 24 -3.51 -7.55 -1.61
C GLU A 24 -4.17 -8.94 -1.59
N VAL A 25 -4.13 -9.66 -2.72
CA VAL A 25 -4.71 -11.00 -2.82
C VAL A 25 -4.03 -11.98 -1.85
N VAL A 26 -2.70 -11.89 -1.67
CA VAL A 26 -1.97 -12.72 -0.69
C VAL A 26 -2.47 -12.44 0.73
N PHE A 27 -2.59 -11.17 1.13
CA PHE A 27 -3.12 -10.83 2.46
C PHE A 27 -4.59 -11.25 2.64
N GLN A 28 -5.44 -11.12 1.62
CA GLN A 28 -6.84 -11.51 1.76
C GLN A 28 -7.05 -13.02 1.86
N ASN A 29 -6.21 -13.83 1.21
CA ASN A 29 -6.43 -15.27 1.08
C ASN A 29 -5.55 -16.15 1.98
N CYS A 30 -4.42 -15.63 2.48
CA CYS A 30 -3.44 -16.42 3.23
C CYS A 30 -3.39 -16.05 4.72
N ARG A 31 -4.55 -15.77 5.33
CA ARG A 31 -4.63 -15.28 6.73
C ARG A 31 -3.89 -16.20 7.72
N GLY A 32 -2.96 -15.62 8.48
CA GLY A 32 -2.14 -16.32 9.48
C GLY A 32 -0.98 -17.15 8.90
N GLN A 33 -0.85 -17.25 7.57
CA GLN A 33 0.19 -18.06 6.92
C GLN A 33 1.37 -17.21 6.42
N VAL A 34 1.20 -15.89 6.32
CA VAL A 34 2.16 -14.98 5.68
C VAL A 34 2.62 -13.85 6.60
N ASP A 35 2.56 -14.04 7.93
CA ASP A 35 2.98 -13.04 8.92
C ASP A 35 4.43 -12.56 8.68
N HIS A 36 5.32 -13.49 8.33
CA HIS A 36 6.73 -13.21 8.02
C HIS A 36 6.93 -12.34 6.76
N TRP A 37 5.93 -12.24 5.88
CA TRP A 37 5.96 -11.39 4.69
C TRP A 37 5.38 -9.99 4.91
N VAL A 38 4.68 -9.75 6.04
CA VAL A 38 4.02 -8.46 6.31
C VAL A 38 5.05 -7.32 6.36
N GLU A 39 6.12 -7.45 7.15
CA GLU A 39 7.15 -6.40 7.24
C GLU A 39 7.87 -6.16 5.90
N PRO A 40 8.37 -7.19 5.18
CA PRO A 40 8.98 -6.99 3.86
C PRO A 40 8.07 -6.28 2.86
N TYR A 41 6.79 -6.66 2.78
CA TYR A 41 5.86 -6.03 1.85
C TYR A 41 5.50 -4.60 2.25
N LEU A 42 5.33 -4.32 3.55
CA LEU A 42 5.11 -2.95 4.02
C LEU A 42 6.32 -2.06 3.73
N ARG A 43 7.53 -2.53 4.01
CA ARG A 43 8.76 -1.77 3.74
C ARG A 43 8.86 -1.34 2.28
N ILE A 44 8.71 -2.28 1.36
CA ILE A 44 8.84 -1.98 -0.07
C ILE A 44 7.66 -1.13 -0.56
N THR A 45 6.45 -1.33 -0.01
CA THR A 45 5.28 -0.49 -0.31
C THR A 45 5.52 0.96 0.08
N LEU A 46 6.06 1.20 1.28
CA LEU A 46 6.40 2.55 1.77
C LEU A 46 7.49 3.21 0.91
N ASP A 47 8.55 2.47 0.58
CA ASP A 47 9.61 2.96 -0.30
C ASP A 47 9.07 3.39 -1.67
N ARG A 48 8.11 2.65 -2.22
CA ARG A 48 7.44 3.00 -3.49
C ARG A 48 6.50 4.19 -3.33
N LEU A 49 5.75 4.24 -2.23
CA LEU A 49 4.78 5.30 -1.95
C LEU A 49 5.47 6.67 -1.88
N ASN A 50 6.68 6.72 -1.32
CA ASN A 50 7.49 7.93 -1.24
C ASN A 50 8.07 8.41 -2.59
N ARG A 51 8.09 7.56 -3.62
CA ARG A 51 8.69 7.87 -4.93
C ARG A 51 7.68 8.14 -6.03
N THR A 52 6.52 7.47 -6.00
CA THR A 52 5.54 7.61 -7.08
C THR A 52 4.87 8.97 -7.03
N GLU A 53 4.71 9.61 -8.20
CA GLU A 53 3.88 10.80 -8.36
C GLU A 53 2.50 10.45 -8.93
N LYS A 54 2.31 9.24 -9.47
CA LYS A 54 1.07 8.82 -10.11
C LYS A 54 -0.04 8.58 -9.07
N PRO A 55 -1.18 9.31 -9.14
CA PRO A 55 -2.27 9.16 -8.17
C PRO A 55 -2.82 7.74 -8.06
N ARG A 56 -2.88 7.02 -9.18
CA ARG A 56 -3.40 5.64 -9.22
C ARG A 56 -2.49 4.67 -8.46
N LEU A 57 -1.18 4.74 -8.67
CA LEU A 57 -0.23 3.88 -7.95
C LEU A 57 -0.20 4.22 -6.46
N LYS A 58 -0.29 5.50 -6.07
CA LYS A 58 -0.47 5.89 -4.66
C LYS A 58 -1.68 5.21 -4.03
N CYS A 59 -2.82 5.18 -4.72
CA CYS A 59 -4.01 4.49 -4.21
C CYS A 59 -3.78 2.99 -4.02
N LEU A 60 -3.17 2.31 -5.00
CA LEU A 60 -2.87 0.87 -4.92
C LEU A 60 -1.91 0.55 -3.76
N LEU A 61 -0.89 1.37 -3.54
CA LEU A 61 0.07 1.19 -2.44
C LEU A 61 -0.58 1.43 -1.07
N VAL A 62 -1.44 2.44 -0.94
CA VAL A 62 -2.23 2.64 0.28
C VAL A 62 -3.20 1.48 0.53
N GLN A 63 -3.77 0.88 -0.52
CA GLN A 63 -4.60 -0.32 -0.40
C GLN A 63 -3.81 -1.54 0.12
N VAL A 64 -2.52 -1.69 -0.20
CA VAL A 64 -1.68 -2.73 0.40
C VAL A 64 -1.59 -2.55 1.92
N ILE A 65 -1.40 -1.32 2.38
CA ILE A 65 -1.37 -1.01 3.82
C ILE A 65 -2.72 -1.31 4.47
N ALA A 66 -3.82 -0.91 3.83
CA ALA A 66 -5.17 -1.21 4.30
C ALA A 66 -5.43 -2.72 4.43
N ASN A 67 -4.98 -3.51 3.44
CA ASN A 67 -5.09 -4.96 3.45
C ASN A 67 -4.21 -5.60 4.53
N ALA A 68 -3.02 -5.06 4.80
CA ALA A 68 -2.17 -5.52 5.91
C ALA A 68 -2.86 -5.27 7.27
N VAL A 69 -3.47 -4.09 7.46
CA VAL A 69 -4.25 -3.77 8.66
C VAL A 69 -5.43 -4.75 8.83
N TYR A 70 -6.15 -5.04 7.74
CA TYR A 70 -7.26 -6.00 7.75
C TYR A 70 -6.81 -7.44 8.06
N TYR A 71 -5.67 -7.84 7.50
CA TYR A 71 -5.04 -9.13 7.74
C TYR A 71 -4.69 -9.32 9.23
N ASN A 72 -3.87 -8.42 9.77
CA ASN A 72 -3.41 -8.42 11.16
C ASN A 72 -3.06 -6.99 11.60
N ALA A 73 -4.00 -6.33 12.28
CA ALA A 73 -3.86 -4.94 12.71
C ALA A 73 -2.72 -4.74 13.72
N ALA A 74 -2.60 -5.62 14.71
CA ALA A 74 -1.57 -5.48 15.76
C ALA A 74 -0.15 -5.57 15.18
N LEU A 75 0.09 -6.57 14.33
CA LEU A 75 1.37 -6.74 13.64
C LEU A 75 1.67 -5.55 12.73
N THR A 76 0.69 -5.14 11.92
CA THR A 76 0.86 -4.02 10.98
C THR A 76 1.17 -2.72 11.71
N LEU A 77 0.42 -2.38 12.77
CA LEU A 77 0.68 -1.17 13.56
C LEU A 77 2.03 -1.22 14.27
N SER A 78 2.44 -2.39 14.78
CA SER A 78 3.78 -2.57 15.36
C SER A 78 4.89 -2.26 14.33
N ILE A 79 4.75 -2.74 13.10
CA ILE A 79 5.71 -2.48 12.01
C ILE A 79 5.71 -1.00 11.60
N LEU A 80 4.54 -0.39 11.42
CA LEU A 80 4.46 1.04 11.07
C LEU A 80 5.06 1.94 12.16
N ASN A 81 4.86 1.58 13.44
CA ASN A 81 5.47 2.27 14.57
C ASN A 81 6.98 2.08 14.60
N LYS A 82 7.48 0.86 14.34
CA LYS A 82 8.93 0.57 14.20
C LYS A 82 9.59 1.42 13.11
N PHE A 83 8.84 1.76 12.06
CA PHE A 83 9.31 2.63 10.98
C PHE A 83 9.06 4.12 11.23
N SER A 84 8.38 4.49 12.32
CA SER A 84 8.02 5.88 12.64
C SER A 84 7.16 6.58 11.58
N VAL A 85 6.38 5.83 10.80
CA VAL A 85 5.54 6.36 9.70
C VAL A 85 4.04 6.25 9.95
N THR A 86 3.61 5.73 11.10
CA THR A 86 2.19 5.46 11.40
C THR A 86 1.30 6.67 11.11
N THR A 87 1.62 7.81 11.70
CA THR A 87 0.82 9.05 11.54
C THR A 87 0.79 9.53 10.10
N GLU A 88 1.94 9.53 9.42
CA GLU A 88 2.08 9.98 8.03
C GLU A 88 1.22 9.15 7.08
N VAL A 89 1.29 7.83 7.22
CA VAL A 89 0.56 6.87 6.39
C VAL A 89 -0.95 7.02 6.57
N PHE A 90 -1.44 7.12 7.81
CA PHE A 90 -2.87 7.29 8.07
C PHE A 90 -3.38 8.66 7.61
N ASN A 91 -2.61 9.73 7.80
CA ASN A 91 -2.96 11.05 7.30
C ASN A 91 -3.09 11.05 5.77
N LEU A 92 -2.13 10.45 5.05
CA LEU A 92 -2.19 10.31 3.60
C LEU A 92 -3.41 9.49 3.18
N TRP A 93 -3.65 8.35 3.82
CA TRP A 93 -4.80 7.51 3.51
C TRP A 93 -6.12 8.28 3.68
N PHE A 94 -6.30 8.96 4.82
CA PHE A 94 -7.51 9.73 5.09
C PHE A 94 -7.68 10.92 4.15
N GLN A 95 -6.59 11.61 3.81
CA GLN A 95 -6.61 12.67 2.80
C GLN A 95 -7.10 12.12 1.44
N LEU A 96 -6.57 10.99 0.98
CA LEU A 96 -6.98 10.39 -0.29
C LEU A 96 -8.44 9.94 -0.27
N LEU A 97 -8.96 9.44 0.86
CA LEU A 97 -10.37 9.05 1.02
C LEU A 97 -11.32 10.25 0.94
N GLN A 98 -10.91 11.40 1.47
CA GLN A 98 -11.73 12.62 1.51
C GLN A 98 -11.70 13.43 0.21
N GLN A 99 -10.73 13.18 -0.68
CA GLN A 99 -10.64 13.91 -1.94
C GLN A 99 -11.82 13.61 -2.88
N VAL A 100 -12.53 14.68 -3.25
CA VAL A 100 -13.65 14.68 -4.19
C VAL A 100 -13.37 15.57 -5.39
N ARG A 101 -13.91 15.20 -6.56
CA ARG A 101 -13.86 16.03 -7.77
C ARG A 101 -14.88 17.16 -7.66
N LYS A 102 -14.78 18.17 -8.54
CA LYS A 102 -15.80 19.23 -8.69
C LYS A 102 -17.22 18.68 -8.92
N SER A 103 -17.33 17.48 -9.51
CA SER A 103 -18.61 16.79 -9.71
C SER A 103 -19.18 16.11 -8.45
N GLY A 104 -18.53 16.22 -7.29
CA GLY A 104 -18.91 15.54 -6.05
C GLY A 104 -18.53 14.05 -5.98
N LEU A 105 -18.06 13.46 -7.09
CA LEU A 105 -17.61 12.06 -7.12
C LEU A 105 -16.24 11.90 -6.43
N ARG A 106 -16.04 10.75 -5.78
CA ARG A 106 -14.74 10.38 -5.19
C ARG A 106 -13.62 10.48 -6.23
N ALA A 107 -12.52 11.12 -5.86
CA ALA A 107 -11.36 11.27 -6.75
C ALA A 107 -10.57 9.96 -6.86
N ASN A 108 -10.43 9.24 -5.74
CA ASN A 108 -9.55 8.09 -5.55
C ASN A 108 -10.33 6.80 -5.23
N PHE A 109 -9.63 5.67 -5.23
CA PHE A 109 -10.15 4.34 -4.87
C PHE A 109 -11.44 3.93 -5.60
N LYS A 110 -11.51 4.24 -6.90
CA LYS A 110 -12.62 3.80 -7.74
C LYS A 110 -12.52 2.29 -7.99
N ARG A 111 -13.66 1.62 -8.01
CA ARG A 111 -13.78 0.22 -8.42
C ARG A 111 -13.73 0.11 -9.93
#